data_AF-A0A842S9T3-F1
#
_entry.id   AF-A0A842S9T3-F1
#
_cell.length_a   1.000
_cell.length_b   1.000
_cell.length_c   1.000
_cell.angle_alpha   90.00
_cell.angle_beta   90.00
_cell.angle_gamma   90.00
#
_symmetry.space_group_name_H-M   'P 1'
#
loop_
_entity.id
_entity.type
_entity.pdbx_description
1 polymer ?
#
loop_
_entity_poly.entity_id
_entity_poly.type
_entity_poly.pdbx_seq_one_letter_code
_entity_poly.pdbx_strand_id
1 'polypeptide(L)'
;MPAADINLSRFFINGIHFSCERCGECCKGLNNGEVYLYKDDIVKMVNFLNEHDREITLEQFCKRYVKIIPNSFYWKDANKKRGKNYAIKVLAFKFVGDNEKCPFLDDKNLCTIHNARPFQCRAYPIGWNMLINNVRTFQKYSKDCPALSNSKDNKGEYHEENEIIKWAKKEYEIEKNYFLKLRDNDFDIFKLYKFLPREYFC
;
A
#
# COMPACT_ATOMS: atom_id res chain seq x y z
N MET A 1 -5.71 11.19 -9.90
CA MET A 1 -6.88 10.80 -10.73
C MET A 1 -8.08 11.62 -10.26
N PRO A 2 -9.05 12.03 -11.09
CA PRO A 2 -10.37 12.38 -10.54
C PRO A 2 -10.95 11.11 -9.90
N ALA A 3 -11.82 11.22 -8.88
CA ALA A 3 -12.48 10.06 -8.27
C ALA A 3 -13.06 9.18 -9.38
N ALA A 4 -12.34 8.10 -9.72
CA ALA A 4 -12.52 7.43 -10.99
C ALA A 4 -13.71 6.48 -10.85
N ASP A 5 -14.58 6.48 -11.86
CA ASP A 5 -15.45 5.33 -12.10
C ASP A 5 -14.53 4.10 -12.16
N ILE A 6 -14.61 3.26 -11.12
CA ILE A 6 -13.77 2.08 -10.98
C ILE A 6 -14.27 1.07 -12.01
N ASN A 7 -13.48 0.83 -13.05
CA ASN A 7 -13.84 -0.07 -14.12
C ASN A 7 -13.22 -1.45 -13.90
N LEU A 8 -13.99 -2.33 -13.24
CA LEU A 8 -13.55 -3.67 -12.91
C LEU A 8 -13.33 -4.51 -14.17
N SER A 9 -12.24 -5.27 -14.18
CA SER A 9 -12.00 -6.26 -15.21
C SER A 9 -12.89 -7.50 -15.03
N ARG A 10 -12.94 -8.37 -16.05
CA ARG A 10 -13.74 -9.60 -16.05
C ARG A 10 -13.50 -10.55 -14.87
N PHE A 11 -12.36 -10.44 -14.18
CA PHE A 11 -12.06 -11.27 -12.99
C PHE A 11 -12.67 -10.73 -11.70
N PHE A 12 -13.12 -9.47 -11.68
CA PHE A 12 -13.62 -8.79 -10.48
C PHE A 12 -15.07 -8.29 -10.63
N ILE A 13 -15.59 -8.19 -11.85
CA ILE A 13 -16.93 -7.65 -12.13
C ILE A 13 -18.06 -8.43 -11.42
N ASN A 14 -17.86 -9.71 -11.10
CA ASN A 14 -18.82 -10.54 -10.37
C ASN A 14 -18.31 -10.94 -8.97
N GLY A 15 -17.41 -10.14 -8.40
CA GLY A 15 -16.66 -10.54 -7.21
C GLY A 15 -15.49 -11.48 -7.53
N ILE A 16 -14.72 -11.84 -6.49
CA ILE A 16 -13.56 -12.73 -6.60
C ILE A 16 -13.40 -13.55 -5.32
N HIS A 17 -12.96 -14.81 -5.45
CA HIS A 17 -12.53 -15.60 -4.29
C HIS A 17 -11.05 -15.35 -4.01
N PHE A 18 -10.69 -14.95 -2.79
CA PHE A 18 -9.30 -14.76 -2.39
C PHE A 18 -9.14 -14.87 -0.87
N SER A 19 -8.08 -15.57 -0.44
CA SER A 19 -7.62 -15.49 0.95
C SER A 19 -6.10 -15.51 0.97
N CYS A 20 -5.47 -14.59 1.71
CA CYS A 20 -4.03 -14.54 1.80
C CYS A 20 -3.46 -15.80 2.46
N GLU A 21 -2.75 -16.62 1.70
CA GLU A 21 -2.12 -17.87 2.19
C GLU A 21 -0.84 -17.65 3.00
N ARG A 22 -0.46 -16.40 3.27
CA ARG A 22 0.76 -16.03 4.02
C ARG A 22 2.05 -16.64 3.44
N CYS A 23 2.11 -16.83 2.12
CA CYS A 23 3.25 -17.44 1.43
C CYS A 23 4.54 -16.59 1.45
N GLY A 24 4.43 -15.28 1.68
CA GLY A 24 5.58 -14.36 1.73
C GLY A 24 6.07 -13.88 0.36
N GLU A 25 5.46 -14.31 -0.74
CA GLU A 25 5.92 -13.93 -2.10
C GLU A 25 5.77 -12.43 -2.38
N CYS A 26 4.67 -11.80 -1.96
CA CYS A 26 4.49 -10.35 -2.07
C CYS A 26 5.43 -9.53 -1.15
N CYS A 27 6.14 -10.19 -0.23
CA CYS A 27 7.06 -9.56 0.71
C CYS A 27 8.53 -9.60 0.24
N LYS A 28 8.82 -10.15 -0.94
CA LYS A 28 10.18 -10.32 -1.48
C LYS A 28 10.29 -9.72 -2.88
N GLY A 29 11.49 -9.33 -3.30
CA GLY A 29 11.84 -9.13 -4.70
C GLY A 29 11.56 -7.74 -5.26
N LEU A 30 12.50 -7.28 -6.09
CA LEU A 30 12.51 -5.98 -6.80
C LEU A 30 11.30 -5.72 -7.70
N ASN A 31 10.58 -6.77 -8.12
CA ASN A 31 9.51 -6.67 -9.10
C ASN A 31 8.12 -6.42 -8.49
N ASN A 32 8.00 -6.44 -7.17
CA ASN A 32 6.72 -6.29 -6.47
C ASN A 32 6.35 -4.84 -6.15
N GLY A 33 7.27 -3.91 -6.43
CA GLY A 33 7.07 -2.48 -6.24
C GLY A 33 7.19 -2.04 -4.79
N GLU A 34 6.81 -0.78 -4.55
CA GLU A 34 6.91 -0.16 -3.23
C GLU A 34 5.67 -0.45 -2.39
N VAL A 35 5.87 -0.59 -1.08
CA VAL A 35 4.78 -0.62 -0.10
C VAL A 35 4.71 0.75 0.56
N TYR A 36 3.77 1.56 0.11
CA TYR A 36 3.52 2.90 0.62
C TYR A 36 2.94 2.86 2.04
N LEU A 37 3.35 3.84 2.84
CA LEU A 37 2.95 4.00 4.22
C LEU A 37 2.34 5.37 4.43
N TYR A 38 1.24 5.41 5.16
CA TYR A 38 0.64 6.64 5.65
C TYR A 38 0.74 6.71 7.17
N LYS A 39 0.48 7.89 7.75
CA LYS A 39 0.55 8.11 9.19
C LYS A 39 -0.17 7.02 9.99
N ASP A 40 -1.39 6.68 9.59
CA ASP A 40 -2.23 5.71 10.31
C ASP A 40 -1.65 4.29 10.24
N ASP A 41 -0.98 3.93 9.14
CA ASP A 41 -0.28 2.65 9.04
C ASP A 41 0.91 2.60 10.00
N ILE A 42 1.71 3.67 10.06
CA ILE A 42 2.88 3.76 10.95
C ILE A 42 2.44 3.69 12.42
N VAL A 43 1.44 4.48 12.81
CA VAL A 43 0.91 4.48 14.18
C VAL A 43 0.37 3.10 14.55
N LYS A 44 -0.41 2.48 13.64
CA LYS A 44 -0.95 1.14 13.86
C LYS A 44 0.16 0.09 14.04
N MET A 45 1.21 0.13 13.22
CA MET A 45 2.32 -0.81 13.32
C MET A 45 3.14 -0.60 14.59
N VAL A 46 3.40 0.66 14.99
CA VAL A 46 4.11 0.95 16.23
C VAL A 46 3.33 0.48 17.45
N ASN A 47 2.02 0.76 17.50
CA ASN A 47 1.17 0.26 18.59
C ASN A 47 1.19 -1.26 18.65
N PHE A 48 1.01 -1.94 17.52
CA PHE A 48 1.08 -3.40 17.46
C PHE A 48 2.42 -3.95 17.94
N LEU A 49 3.53 -3.32 17.54
CA LEU A 49 4.87 -3.74 17.98
C LEU A 49 5.01 -3.56 19.50
N ASN A 50 4.59 -2.40 20.05
CA ASN A 50 4.64 -2.14 21.49
C ASN A 50 3.75 -3.11 22.29
N GLU A 51 2.59 -3.51 21.77
CA GLU A 51 1.72 -4.54 22.35
C GLU A 51 2.37 -5.94 22.35
N HIS A 52 3.42 -6.14 21.56
CA HIS A 52 4.18 -7.40 21.44
C HIS A 52 5.64 -7.21 21.89
N ASP A 53 5.84 -6.49 23.00
CA ASP A 53 7.12 -6.33 23.72
C ASP A 53 8.24 -5.64 22.93
N ARG A 54 7.89 -4.83 21.93
CA ARG A 54 8.86 -4.02 21.17
C ARG A 54 8.72 -2.56 21.56
N GLU A 55 9.37 -2.11 22.63
CA GLU A 55 9.38 -0.69 23.00
C GLU A 55 10.02 0.18 21.90
N ILE A 56 9.19 0.81 21.05
CA ILE A 56 9.64 1.61 19.91
C ILE A 56 8.79 2.87 19.74
N THR A 57 9.46 4.00 19.48
CA THR A 57 8.79 5.26 19.14
C THR A 57 8.50 5.37 17.64
N LEU A 58 7.61 6.30 17.25
CA LEU A 58 7.35 6.60 15.83
C LEU A 58 8.62 7.00 15.08
N GLU A 59 9.50 7.78 15.72
CA GLU A 59 10.76 8.24 15.14
C GLU A 59 11.73 7.08 14.92
N GLN A 60 11.93 6.23 15.94
CA GLN A 60 12.76 5.04 15.85
C GLN A 60 12.24 4.06 14.79
N PHE A 61 10.91 3.89 14.70
CA PHE A 61 10.28 3.09 13.66
C PHE A 61 10.60 3.64 12.27
N CYS A 62 10.41 4.94 12.06
CA CYS A 62 10.65 5.57 10.76
C CYS A 62 12.13 5.46 10.36
N LYS A 63 13.04 5.74 11.28
CA LYS A 63 14.49 5.59 11.08
C LYS A 63 14.86 4.17 10.65
N ARG A 64 14.23 3.15 11.22
CA ARG A 64 14.60 1.75 10.97
C ARG A 64 13.93 1.16 9.74
N TYR A 65 12.67 1.48 9.50
CA TYR A 65 11.81 0.72 8.58
C TYR A 65 11.24 1.53 7.42
N VAL A 66 11.43 2.84 7.38
CA VAL A 66 10.80 3.72 6.39
C VAL A 66 11.87 4.37 5.52
N LYS A 67 11.55 4.57 4.24
CA LYS A 67 12.29 5.42 3.29
C LYS A 67 11.35 6.47 2.70
N ILE A 68 11.92 7.61 2.30
CA ILE A 68 11.20 8.62 1.52
C ILE A 68 11.53 8.41 0.05
N ILE A 69 10.51 8.33 -0.79
CA ILE A 69 10.68 8.16 -2.24
C ILE A 69 9.90 9.24 -3.00
N PRO A 70 10.36 9.64 -4.21
CA PRO A 70 9.58 10.49 -5.08
C PRO A 70 8.35 9.75 -5.63
N ASN A 71 7.25 10.47 -5.78
CA ASN A 71 6.04 9.99 -6.43
C ASN A 71 5.34 11.14 -7.18
N SER A 72 4.31 10.84 -7.96
CA SER A 72 3.52 11.81 -8.71
C SER A 72 2.03 11.63 -8.40
N PHE A 73 1.35 12.73 -8.09
CA PHE A 73 -0.10 12.72 -7.89
C PHE A 73 -0.80 13.66 -8.86
N TYR A 74 -1.74 13.13 -9.64
CA TYR A 74 -2.59 13.92 -10.51
C TYR A 74 -3.72 14.57 -9.70
N TRP A 75 -3.74 15.90 -9.68
CA TRP A 75 -4.79 16.69 -9.05
C TRP A 75 -5.40 17.71 -10.02
N LYS A 76 -6.72 17.84 -9.96
CA LYS A 76 -7.49 18.85 -10.69
C LYS A 76 -8.29 19.67 -9.67
N ASP A 77 -7.91 20.94 -9.51
CA ASP A 77 -8.70 21.88 -8.73
C ASP A 77 -10.09 22.06 -9.36
N ALA A 78 -11.13 22.10 -8.53
CA ALA A 78 -12.53 22.24 -8.97
C ALA A 78 -12.74 23.45 -9.89
N ASN A 79 -12.02 24.55 -9.63
CA ASN A 79 -12.14 25.80 -10.38
C ASN A 79 -11.28 25.84 -11.65
N LYS A 80 -10.52 24.78 -11.97
CA LYS A 80 -9.61 24.75 -13.12
C LYS A 80 -10.09 23.81 -14.21
N LYS A 81 -9.97 24.26 -15.46
CA LYS A 81 -10.33 23.48 -16.65
C LYS A 81 -9.47 22.22 -16.81
N ARG A 82 -8.20 22.26 -16.38
CA ARG A 82 -7.25 21.14 -16.49
C ARG A 82 -6.58 20.86 -15.14
N GLY A 83 -6.40 19.58 -14.83
CA GLY A 83 -5.53 19.13 -13.75
C GLY A 83 -4.09 18.98 -14.20
N LYS A 84 -3.19 18.76 -13.25
CA LYS A 84 -1.77 18.53 -13.49
C LYS A 84 -1.21 17.49 -12.53
N ASN A 85 -0.04 16.96 -12.87
CA ASN A 85 0.73 16.10 -12.00
C ASN A 85 1.58 16.95 -11.05
N TYR A 86 1.61 16.57 -9.77
CA TYR A 86 2.44 17.17 -8.74
C TYR A 86 3.50 16.16 -8.33
N ALA A 87 4.76 16.56 -8.40
CA ALA A 87 5.84 15.80 -7.77
C ALA A 87 5.68 15.91 -6.25
N ILE A 88 5.57 14.77 -5.58
CA ILE A 88 5.41 14.67 -4.14
C ILE A 88 6.43 13.68 -3.60
N LYS A 89 6.74 13.80 -2.31
CA LYS A 89 7.46 12.76 -1.57
C LYS A 89 6.42 11.88 -0.89
N VAL A 90 6.67 10.59 -0.75
CA VAL A 90 5.83 9.65 0.01
C VAL A 90 6.70 8.74 0.87
N LEU A 91 6.10 8.12 1.88
CA LEU A 91 6.78 7.12 2.71
C LEU A 91 6.54 5.73 2.14
N ALA A 92 7.57 4.89 2.17
CA ALA A 92 7.48 3.48 1.82
C ALA A 92 8.31 2.63 2.78
N PHE A 93 8.07 1.32 2.83
CA PHE A 93 8.96 0.43 3.56
C PHE A 93 10.38 0.48 2.99
N LYS A 94 11.35 0.48 3.88
CA LYS A 94 12.76 0.23 3.56
C LYS A 94 12.97 -1.27 3.46
N PHE A 95 12.87 -1.81 2.24
CA PHE A 95 13.25 -3.20 1.95
C PHE A 95 14.75 -3.39 2.20
N VAL A 96 15.15 -4.59 2.61
CA VAL A 96 16.51 -4.92 3.06
C VAL A 96 17.09 -6.12 2.32
N GLY A 97 18.43 -6.14 2.22
CA GLY A 97 19.19 -7.21 1.58
C GLY A 97 19.10 -7.20 0.04
N ASP A 98 19.94 -8.03 -0.59
CA ASP A 98 20.09 -8.06 -2.05
C ASP A 98 18.82 -8.51 -2.80
N ASN A 99 17.95 -9.25 -2.10
CA ASN A 99 16.69 -9.74 -2.65
C ASN A 99 15.50 -8.80 -2.40
N GLU A 100 15.73 -7.59 -1.88
CA GLU A 100 14.69 -6.64 -1.46
C GLU A 100 13.56 -7.32 -0.68
N LYS A 101 13.86 -7.70 0.57
CA LYS A 101 12.90 -8.35 1.47
C LYS A 101 12.24 -7.32 2.39
N CYS A 102 10.94 -7.47 2.62
CA CYS A 102 10.21 -6.69 3.61
C CYS A 102 10.86 -6.90 4.99
N PRO A 103 11.09 -5.83 5.78
CA PRO A 103 11.78 -5.94 7.07
C PRO A 103 10.99 -6.73 8.14
N PHE A 104 9.72 -7.05 7.87
CA PHE A 104 8.85 -7.83 8.76
C PHE A 104 8.56 -9.25 8.24
N LEU A 105 9.27 -9.71 7.20
CA LEU A 105 9.22 -11.11 6.78
C LEU A 105 10.29 -11.90 7.54
N ASP A 106 9.88 -12.89 8.32
CA ASP A 106 10.83 -13.72 9.06
C ASP A 106 11.53 -14.75 8.14
N ASP A 107 12.40 -15.58 8.71
CA ASP A 107 13.16 -16.59 7.97
C ASP A 107 12.31 -17.81 7.58
N LYS A 108 11.11 -17.94 8.16
CA LYS A 108 10.11 -18.95 7.80
C LYS A 108 9.14 -18.44 6.71
N ASN A 109 9.41 -17.29 6.09
CA ASN A 109 8.56 -16.61 5.12
C ASN A 109 7.19 -16.17 5.67
N LEU A 110 7.10 -15.92 6.97
CA LEU A 110 5.88 -15.43 7.62
C LEU A 110 5.99 -13.94 7.93
N CYS A 111 4.90 -13.22 7.65
CA CYS A 111 4.77 -11.82 8.05
C CYS A 111 4.56 -11.73 9.57
N THR A 112 5.50 -11.09 10.27
CA THR A 112 5.47 -10.93 11.74
C THR A 112 4.46 -9.87 12.20
N ILE A 113 4.05 -8.96 11.31
CA ILE A 113 3.04 -7.93 11.57
C ILE A 113 1.73 -8.19 10.83
N HIS A 114 1.36 -9.46 10.56
CA HIS A 114 0.25 -9.79 9.66
C HIS A 114 -1.08 -9.05 10.00
N ASN A 115 -1.38 -8.92 11.30
CA ASN A 115 -2.59 -8.23 11.80
C ASN A 115 -2.46 -6.69 11.76
N ALA A 116 -1.22 -6.19 11.74
CA ALA A 116 -0.89 -4.78 11.68
C ALA A 116 -0.43 -4.26 10.31
N ARG A 117 -0.37 -5.12 9.28
CA ARG A 117 0.05 -4.82 7.91
C ARG A 117 -0.53 -3.49 7.41
N PRO A 118 0.21 -2.66 6.65
CA PRO A 118 -0.28 -1.39 6.14
C PRO A 118 -1.46 -1.57 5.17
N PHE A 119 -2.18 -0.48 4.88
CA PHE A 119 -3.38 -0.51 4.05
C PHE A 119 -3.14 -1.21 2.70
N GLN A 120 -2.07 -0.85 1.99
CA GLN A 120 -1.76 -1.45 0.70
C GLN A 120 -1.61 -2.98 0.78
N CYS A 121 -0.96 -3.51 1.82
CA CYS A 121 -0.84 -4.96 2.02
C CYS A 121 -2.17 -5.64 2.38
N ARG A 122 -3.07 -4.95 3.12
CA ARG A 122 -4.40 -5.47 3.46
C ARG A 122 -5.36 -5.43 2.28
N ALA A 123 -5.19 -4.44 1.41
CA ALA A 123 -6.01 -4.20 0.23
C ALA A 123 -5.67 -5.15 -0.93
N TYR A 124 -4.60 -5.92 -0.85
CA TYR A 124 -4.27 -6.87 -1.91
C TYR A 124 -5.24 -8.07 -1.90
N PRO A 125 -5.82 -8.49 -3.04
CA PRO A 125 -5.72 -7.89 -4.37
C PRO A 125 -6.81 -6.83 -4.64
N ILE A 126 -7.89 -6.86 -3.88
CA ILE A 126 -9.19 -6.23 -4.22
C ILE A 126 -9.25 -4.71 -4.16
N GLY A 127 -8.29 -4.06 -3.51
CA GLY A 127 -8.20 -2.61 -3.43
C GLY A 127 -7.12 -2.00 -4.32
N TRP A 128 -6.37 -2.82 -5.07
CA TRP A 128 -5.31 -2.32 -5.95
C TRP A 128 -5.89 -1.98 -7.32
N ASN A 129 -6.09 -0.69 -7.60
CA ASN A 129 -6.70 -0.23 -8.86
C ASN A 129 -6.03 -0.81 -10.12
N MET A 130 -4.70 -0.91 -10.11
CA MET A 130 -3.91 -1.48 -11.21
C MET A 130 -4.14 -2.97 -11.46
N LEU A 131 -4.62 -3.70 -10.45
CA LEU A 131 -4.87 -5.14 -10.51
C LEU A 131 -6.32 -5.42 -10.87
N ILE A 132 -7.26 -4.74 -10.22
CA ILE A 132 -8.69 -4.97 -10.40
C ILE A 132 -9.20 -4.52 -11.78
N ASN A 133 -8.60 -3.47 -12.36
CA ASN A 133 -9.02 -2.90 -13.63
C ASN A 133 -8.25 -3.49 -14.84
N ASN A 134 -7.28 -4.38 -14.63
CA ASN A 134 -6.40 -4.87 -15.70
C ASN A 134 -6.18 -6.39 -15.68
N VAL A 135 -6.78 -7.07 -16.66
CA VAL A 135 -6.68 -8.52 -16.89
C VAL A 135 -5.23 -9.01 -16.98
N ARG A 136 -4.35 -8.26 -17.68
CA ARG A 136 -2.96 -8.66 -17.88
C ARG A 136 -2.16 -8.55 -16.58
N THR A 137 -2.40 -7.49 -15.81
CA THR A 137 -1.80 -7.32 -14.48
C THR A 137 -2.25 -8.45 -13.57
N PHE A 138 -3.55 -8.74 -13.51
CA PHE A 138 -4.08 -9.87 -12.73
C PHE A 138 -3.39 -11.20 -13.09
N GLN A 139 -3.31 -11.51 -14.38
CA GLN A 139 -2.65 -12.73 -14.87
C GLN A 139 -1.17 -12.79 -14.50
N LYS A 140 -0.45 -11.66 -14.56
CA LYS A 140 0.95 -11.56 -14.15
C LYS A 140 1.10 -11.90 -12.67
N TYR A 141 0.40 -11.19 -11.79
CA TYR A 141 0.48 -11.41 -10.33
C TYR A 141 -0.02 -12.80 -9.92
N SER A 142 -0.94 -13.40 -10.68
CA SER A 142 -1.40 -14.77 -10.42
C SER A 142 -0.32 -15.83 -10.66
N LYS A 143 0.79 -15.50 -11.34
CA LYS A 143 1.92 -16.44 -11.49
C LYS A 143 2.77 -16.53 -10.23
N ASP A 144 2.85 -15.41 -9.50
CA ASP A 144 3.73 -15.27 -8.34
C ASP A 144 2.97 -15.47 -7.02
N CYS A 145 1.66 -15.17 -7.00
CA CYS A 145 0.82 -15.33 -5.81
C CYS A 145 -0.05 -16.60 -5.89
N PRO A 146 0.19 -17.63 -5.06
CA PRO A 146 -0.60 -18.86 -5.03
C PRO A 146 -2.09 -18.61 -4.78
N ALA A 147 -2.41 -17.75 -3.80
CA ALA A 147 -3.78 -17.37 -3.48
C ALA A 147 -4.50 -16.72 -4.67
N LEU A 148 -3.82 -15.86 -5.43
CA LEU A 148 -4.42 -15.21 -6.60
C LEU A 148 -4.53 -16.18 -7.79
N SER A 149 -3.63 -17.16 -7.90
CA SER A 149 -3.78 -18.25 -8.85
C SER A 149 -5.02 -19.09 -8.53
N ASN A 150 -5.20 -19.43 -7.25
CA ASN A 150 -6.32 -20.19 -6.72
C ASN A 150 -7.68 -19.47 -6.90
N SER A 151 -7.68 -18.12 -6.95
CA SER A 151 -8.86 -17.34 -7.30
C SER A 151 -9.49 -17.72 -8.64
N LYS A 152 -8.69 -18.19 -9.61
CA LYS A 152 -9.21 -18.62 -10.93
C LYS A 152 -10.07 -19.88 -10.85
N ASP A 153 -9.89 -20.66 -9.79
CA ASP A 153 -10.66 -21.86 -9.48
C ASP A 153 -11.70 -21.60 -8.37
N ASN A 154 -12.04 -20.34 -8.08
CA ASN A 154 -12.98 -19.92 -7.05
C ASN A 154 -12.64 -20.41 -5.62
N LYS A 155 -11.34 -20.47 -5.28
CA LYS A 155 -10.87 -20.86 -3.94
C LYS A 155 -10.57 -19.65 -3.05
N GLY A 156 -10.90 -19.77 -1.78
CA GLY A 156 -10.77 -18.71 -0.78
C GLY A 156 -12.11 -18.03 -0.45
N GLU A 157 -12.04 -17.03 0.41
CA GLU A 157 -13.18 -16.21 0.82
C GLU A 157 -13.71 -15.41 -0.37
N TYR A 158 -15.04 -15.37 -0.52
CA TYR A 158 -15.67 -14.60 -1.57
C TYR A 158 -15.75 -13.12 -1.19
N HIS A 159 -15.23 -12.26 -2.06
CA HIS A 159 -15.34 -10.81 -1.98
C HIS A 159 -16.29 -10.31 -3.06
N GLU A 160 -17.38 -9.67 -2.65
CA GLU A 160 -18.38 -9.12 -3.56
C GLU A 160 -17.90 -7.86 -4.30
N GLU A 161 -18.52 -7.55 -5.43
CA GLU A 161 -18.19 -6.39 -6.26
C GLU A 161 -18.16 -5.06 -5.46
N ASN A 162 -19.17 -4.83 -4.63
CA ASN A 162 -19.30 -3.63 -3.81
C ASN A 162 -18.15 -3.48 -2.80
N GLU A 163 -17.69 -4.60 -2.24
CA GLU A 163 -16.53 -4.61 -1.36
C GLU A 163 -15.26 -4.20 -2.14
N ILE A 164 -15.02 -4.81 -3.30
CA ILE A 164 -13.86 -4.51 -4.16
C ILE A 164 -13.82 -3.01 -4.48
N ILE A 165 -14.95 -2.45 -4.94
CA ILE A 165 -15.08 -1.02 -5.25
C ILE A 165 -14.81 -0.16 -4.00
N LYS A 166 -15.33 -0.56 -2.83
CA LYS A 166 -15.12 0.17 -1.56
C LYS A 166 -13.65 0.21 -1.18
N TRP A 167 -12.92 -0.89 -1.29
CA TRP A 167 -11.49 -0.94 -0.98
C TRP A 167 -10.67 -0.09 -1.96
N ALA A 168 -10.97 -0.17 -3.25
CA ALA A 168 -10.27 0.60 -4.28
C ALA A 168 -10.53 2.11 -4.20
N LYS A 169 -11.76 2.53 -3.82
CA LYS A 169 -12.06 3.94 -3.50
C LYS A 169 -11.28 4.41 -2.27
N LYS A 170 -11.11 3.55 -1.27
CA LYS A 170 -10.40 3.90 -0.02
C LYS A 170 -8.92 4.17 -0.28
N GLU A 171 -8.27 3.44 -1.18
CA GLU A 171 -6.89 3.72 -1.62
C GLU A 171 -6.76 5.16 -2.15
N TYR A 172 -7.62 5.51 -3.11
CA TYR A 172 -7.64 6.83 -3.72
C TYR A 172 -7.92 7.94 -2.70
N GLU A 173 -8.86 7.74 -1.76
CA GLU A 173 -9.14 8.73 -0.73
C GLU A 173 -7.97 8.90 0.25
N ILE A 174 -7.22 7.84 0.57
CA ILE A 174 -5.99 7.97 1.38
C ILE A 174 -4.95 8.82 0.64
N GLU A 175 -4.67 8.52 -0.63
CA GLU A 175 -3.73 9.28 -1.46
C GLU A 175 -4.13 10.75 -1.62
N LYS A 176 -5.42 10.99 -1.88
CA LYS A 176 -5.97 12.34 -2.01
C LYS A 176 -5.88 13.12 -0.71
N ASN A 177 -6.26 12.51 0.42
CA ASN A 177 -6.16 13.15 1.73
C ASN A 177 -4.70 13.44 2.09
N TYR A 178 -3.78 12.53 1.75
CA TYR A 178 -2.35 12.75 1.90
C TYR A 178 -1.88 13.96 1.07
N PHE A 179 -2.23 14.00 -0.22
CA PHE A 179 -1.88 15.11 -1.10
C PHE A 179 -2.37 16.46 -0.58
N LEU A 180 -3.64 16.53 -0.14
CA LEU A 180 -4.21 17.76 0.40
C LEU A 180 -3.47 18.22 1.65
N LYS A 181 -3.22 17.32 2.61
CA LYS A 181 -2.43 17.63 3.81
C LYS A 181 -1.02 18.08 3.48
N LEU A 182 -0.37 17.44 2.49
CA LEU A 182 0.96 17.80 2.05
C LEU A 182 0.97 19.20 1.42
N ARG A 183 -0.02 19.53 0.59
CA ARG A 183 -0.22 20.86 0.00
C ARG A 183 -0.42 21.93 1.08
N ASP A 184 -1.24 21.64 2.10
CA ASP A 184 -1.50 22.55 3.22
C ASP A 184 -0.26 22.74 4.12
N ASN A 185 0.79 21.94 3.92
CA ASN A 185 2.09 22.02 4.59
C ASN A 185 3.23 22.39 3.60
N ASP A 186 2.93 23.18 2.56
CA ASP A 186 3.88 23.67 1.55
C ASP A 186 4.69 22.57 0.84
N PHE A 187 4.12 21.38 0.71
CA PHE A 187 4.80 20.18 0.22
C PHE A 187 6.04 19.74 1.03
N ASP A 188 6.19 20.21 2.28
CA ASP A 188 7.21 19.72 3.20
C ASP A 188 6.70 18.51 3.99
N ILE A 189 7.16 17.31 3.60
CA ILE A 189 6.82 16.06 4.25
C ILE A 189 7.22 16.03 5.74
N PHE A 190 8.26 16.76 6.14
CA PHE A 190 8.71 16.84 7.53
C PHE A 190 7.87 17.80 8.38
N LYS A 191 7.20 18.79 7.76
CA LYS A 191 6.14 19.56 8.45
C LYS A 191 4.92 18.69 8.72
N LEU A 192 4.53 17.89 7.72
CA LEU A 192 3.38 16.97 7.82
C LEU A 192 3.61 15.85 8.83
N TYR A 193 4.79 15.23 8.81
CA TYR A 193 5.17 14.13 9.68
C TYR A 193 6.30 14.55 10.63
N LYS A 194 5.94 15.23 11.72
CA LYS A 194 6.88 15.76 12.72
C LYS A 194 7.78 14.72 13.39
N PHE A 195 7.41 13.44 13.35
CA PHE A 195 8.20 12.33 13.88
C PHE A 195 9.25 11.79 12.89
N LEU A 196 9.36 12.36 11.69
CA LEU A 196 10.43 11.98 10.75
C LEU A 196 11.75 12.66 11.15
N PRO A 197 12.81 11.91 11.48
CA PRO A 197 14.13 12.50 11.75
C PRO A 197 14.72 13.08 10.47
N ARG A 198 14.76 14.42 10.35
CA ARG A 198 15.21 15.13 9.13
C ARG A 198 16.61 14.70 8.71
N GLU A 199 17.51 14.56 9.66
CA GLU A 199 18.91 14.15 9.50
C GLU A 199 19.10 12.75 8.88
N TYR A 200 18.06 11.91 8.89
CA TYR A 200 18.13 10.55 8.34
C TYR A 200 17.64 10.44 6.89
N PHE A 201 16.94 11.46 6.41
CA PHE A 201 16.26 11.45 5.11
C PHE A 201 16.69 12.58 4.16
N CYS A 202 17.61 13.44 4.61
CA CYS A 202 18.23 14.49 3.82
C CYS A 202 19.58 14.06 3.28
#